data_AF-A0AAV3XX41-F1
#
_entry.id   AF-A0AAV3XX41-F1
#
_cell.length_a   1.000
_cell.length_b   1.000
_cell.length_c   1.000
_cell.angle_alpha   90.00
_cell.angle_beta   90.00
_cell.angle_gamma   90.00
#
_symmetry.space_group_name_H-M   'P 1'
#
loop_
_entity.id
_entity.type
_entity.pdbx_description
1 polymer ?
#
loop_
_entity_poly.entity_id
_entity_poly.type
_entity_poly.pdbx_seq_one_letter_code
_entity_poly.pdbx_strand_id
1 'polypeptide(L)'
;MGTVDRHLVRDSQITASSEMDEDHAAPKGRLHNTASWVPNVSDNDQNIQVDFLAPYEISGVVTQGRSDTEAWVTKYAVYYSTDGISFHPVLGADNKPIVFSGNSDQFTPVKNFFPGPEIARFVQIRPLGFHKSVGLRFDLYGCDTPSPLPPTFAQGTPTPAPPLPSGGTPSTRGCQFWSPWVSNSVPDQYAGELEMFFQTPMVTSACTQDFVIG
;
A
#
# COMPACT_ATOMS: atom_id res chain seq x y z
N MET A 1 15.61 -7.99 0.22
CA MET A 1 15.45 -8.09 1.68
C MET A 1 14.73 -9.36 2.04
N GLY A 2 15.00 -9.94 3.20
CA GLY A 2 14.24 -11.07 3.71
C GLY A 2 14.18 -11.05 5.23
N THR A 3 13.03 -11.39 5.81
CA THR A 3 12.83 -11.65 7.24
C THR A 3 13.63 -12.86 7.71
N VAL A 4 14.33 -13.61 6.85
CA VAL A 4 15.28 -14.64 7.31
C VAL A 4 16.62 -14.02 7.72
N ASP A 5 16.99 -12.88 7.14
CA ASP A 5 18.21 -12.16 7.53
C ASP A 5 17.97 -11.35 8.81
N ARG A 6 18.41 -11.91 9.94
CA ARG A 6 18.31 -11.29 11.26
C ARG A 6 19.12 -9.99 11.38
N HIS A 7 20.04 -9.71 10.46
CA HIS A 7 20.75 -8.43 10.41
C HIS A 7 19.92 -7.33 9.75
N LEU A 8 19.00 -7.68 8.85
CA LEU A 8 18.10 -6.73 8.18
C LEU A 8 16.80 -6.51 8.96
N VAL A 9 16.21 -7.57 9.52
CA VAL A 9 14.98 -7.48 10.33
C VAL A 9 15.21 -8.17 11.67
N ARG A 10 15.21 -7.41 12.77
CA ARG A 10 15.37 -7.92 14.15
C ARG A 10 14.08 -8.55 14.67
N ASP A 11 14.17 -9.38 15.71
CA ASP A 11 13.00 -10.02 16.30
C ASP A 11 11.99 -8.98 16.85
N SER A 12 12.48 -7.87 17.39
CA SER A 12 11.64 -6.76 17.86
C SER A 12 10.88 -6.03 16.75
N GLN A 13 11.24 -6.25 15.48
CA GLN A 13 10.56 -5.67 14.33
C GLN A 13 9.40 -6.55 13.84
N ILE A 14 9.25 -7.76 14.36
CA ILE A 14 8.17 -8.68 13.99
C ILE A 14 7.20 -8.79 15.16
N THR A 15 5.96 -8.36 14.97
CA THR A 15 4.91 -8.40 15.99
C THR A 15 3.64 -9.03 15.41
N ALA A 16 2.71 -9.43 16.28
CA ALA A 16 1.43 -9.99 15.85
C ALA A 16 0.26 -9.43 16.66
N SER A 17 -0.96 -9.67 16.19
CA SER A 17 -2.20 -9.36 16.91
C SER A 17 -2.31 -10.12 18.23
N SER A 18 -1.91 -11.40 18.21
CA SER A 18 -1.89 -12.28 19.36
C SER A 18 -0.90 -13.42 19.13
N GLU A 19 -0.55 -14.12 20.20
CA GLU A 19 0.41 -15.22 20.20
C GLU A 19 -0.13 -16.32 21.12
N MET A 20 -0.02 -17.57 20.70
CA MET A 20 -0.48 -18.73 21.49
C MET A 20 0.37 -18.92 22.76
N ASP A 21 1.69 -18.81 22.61
CA ASP A 21 2.69 -18.90 23.67
C ASP A 21 4.04 -18.34 23.16
N GLU A 22 5.08 -18.38 24.00
CA GLU A 22 6.43 -17.90 23.64
C GLU A 22 7.10 -18.71 22.52
N ASP A 23 6.75 -19.99 22.38
CA ASP A 23 7.29 -20.87 21.33
C ASP A 23 6.64 -20.62 19.98
N HIS A 24 5.50 -19.93 19.96
CA HIS A 24 4.76 -19.53 18.76
C HIS A 24 4.61 -18.01 18.60
N ALA A 25 5.48 -17.25 19.26
CA ALA A 25 5.55 -15.80 19.15
C ALA A 25 5.83 -15.32 17.71
N ALA A 26 5.53 -14.06 17.40
CA ALA A 26 5.67 -13.51 16.06
C ALA A 26 7.05 -13.72 15.41
N PRO A 27 8.20 -13.54 16.12
CA PRO A 27 9.53 -13.78 15.53
C PRO A 27 9.79 -15.24 15.14
N LYS A 28 9.01 -16.18 15.68
CA LYS A 28 9.07 -17.60 15.31
C LYS A 28 8.50 -17.84 13.92
N GLY A 29 7.65 -16.95 13.42
CA GLY A 29 7.10 -16.97 12.08
C GLY A 29 8.07 -16.63 10.93
N ARG A 30 9.39 -16.61 11.14
CA ARG A 30 10.35 -16.48 10.03
C ARG A 30 10.32 -17.74 9.15
N LEU A 31 10.48 -17.58 7.85
CA LEU A 31 10.54 -18.70 6.90
C LEU A 31 11.63 -19.71 7.28
N HIS A 32 11.36 -21.00 7.07
CA HIS A 32 12.25 -22.12 7.39
C HIS A 32 12.62 -22.29 8.87
N ASN A 33 11.98 -21.55 9.78
CA ASN A 33 12.18 -21.75 11.20
C ASN A 33 11.59 -23.10 11.67
N THR A 34 12.11 -23.62 12.78
CA THR A 34 11.66 -24.86 13.43
C THR A 34 10.35 -24.67 14.20
N ALA A 35 10.01 -23.42 14.50
CA ALA A 35 8.74 -22.98 15.07
C ALA A 35 7.98 -22.11 14.06
N SER A 36 6.76 -21.72 14.38
CA SER A 36 5.91 -20.89 13.52
C SER A 36 5.15 -19.89 14.37
N TRP A 37 4.75 -18.75 13.80
CA TRP A 37 3.80 -17.90 14.50
C TRP A 37 2.42 -18.55 14.51
N VAL A 38 1.78 -18.53 15.67
CA VAL A 38 0.41 -19.01 15.89
C VAL A 38 -0.31 -18.00 16.77
N PRO A 39 -1.45 -17.45 16.33
CA PRO A 39 -2.25 -16.56 17.16
C PRO A 39 -2.94 -17.32 18.28
N ASN A 40 -3.35 -16.61 19.33
CA ASN A 40 -4.11 -17.18 20.45
C ASN A 40 -5.47 -17.77 20.00
N VAL A 41 -6.09 -17.14 18.99
CA VAL A 41 -7.34 -17.60 18.38
C VAL A 41 -7.17 -17.67 16.88
N SER A 42 -7.72 -18.71 16.25
CA SER A 42 -7.74 -18.85 14.79
C SER A 42 -9.03 -18.25 14.23
N ASP A 43 -8.98 -16.97 13.86
CA ASP A 43 -10.04 -16.23 13.19
C ASP A 43 -9.46 -15.30 12.10
N ASN A 44 -10.32 -14.49 11.48
CA ASN A 44 -9.94 -13.58 10.39
C ASN A 44 -9.51 -12.18 10.88
N ASP A 45 -9.43 -11.96 12.20
CA ASP A 45 -9.02 -10.70 12.80
C ASP A 45 -7.54 -10.74 13.24
N GLN A 46 -6.85 -11.84 12.94
CA GLN A 46 -5.43 -12.00 13.26
C GLN A 46 -4.52 -11.37 12.20
N ASN A 47 -3.34 -10.94 12.64
CA ASN A 47 -2.30 -10.47 11.74
C ASN A 47 -0.91 -10.71 12.32
N ILE A 48 0.05 -10.91 11.44
CA ILE A 48 1.47 -10.78 11.73
C ILE A 48 2.04 -9.65 10.90
N GLN A 49 2.91 -8.85 11.50
CA GLN A 49 3.44 -7.65 10.88
C GLN A 49 4.94 -7.50 11.06
N VAL A 50 5.55 -6.78 10.12
CA VAL A 50 6.96 -6.38 10.17
C VAL A 50 7.05 -4.85 10.11
N ASP A 51 7.79 -4.24 11.01
CA ASP A 51 8.23 -2.83 10.94
C ASP A 51 9.67 -2.76 10.45
N PHE A 52 9.88 -2.29 9.22
CA PHE A 52 11.21 -2.13 8.63
C PHE A 52 12.00 -0.93 9.17
N LEU A 53 11.40 -0.11 10.04
CA LEU A 53 11.94 1.14 10.62
C LEU A 53 12.17 2.28 9.61
N ALA A 54 12.25 1.96 8.33
CA ALA A 54 12.30 2.88 7.21
C ALA A 54 11.39 2.35 6.08
N PRO A 55 10.94 3.19 5.15
CA PRO A 55 10.17 2.76 3.99
C PRO A 55 11.06 2.03 2.98
N TYR A 56 10.58 0.89 2.49
CA TYR A 56 11.23 0.08 1.46
C TYR A 56 10.24 -0.32 0.38
N GLU A 57 10.78 -0.66 -0.78
CA GLU A 57 10.01 -1.21 -1.88
C GLU A 57 9.80 -2.72 -1.67
N ILE A 58 8.55 -3.14 -1.51
CA ILE A 58 8.15 -4.54 -1.26
C ILE A 58 7.40 -5.07 -2.48
N SER A 59 7.86 -6.18 -3.04
CA SER A 59 7.36 -6.74 -4.29
C SER A 59 6.62 -8.07 -4.12
N GLY A 60 6.62 -8.65 -2.93
CA GLY A 60 5.91 -9.90 -2.69
C GLY A 60 6.14 -10.49 -1.32
N VAL A 61 5.56 -11.66 -1.13
CA VAL A 61 5.59 -12.43 0.11
C VAL A 61 5.79 -13.92 -0.18
N VAL A 62 6.49 -14.59 0.71
CA VAL A 62 6.57 -16.05 0.78
C VAL A 62 5.86 -16.50 2.04
N THR A 63 5.02 -17.52 1.94
CA THR A 63 4.36 -18.12 3.09
C THR A 63 4.64 -19.62 3.16
N GLN A 64 4.69 -20.16 4.37
CA GLN A 64 4.88 -21.57 4.69
C GLN A 64 3.98 -21.89 5.89
N GLY A 65 3.46 -23.12 5.95
CA GLY A 65 2.58 -23.55 7.02
C GLY A 65 3.31 -23.73 8.36
N ARG A 66 2.56 -24.21 9.37
CA ARG A 66 3.09 -24.51 10.71
C ARG A 66 4.14 -25.64 10.63
N SER A 67 5.13 -25.63 11.53
CA SER A 67 6.25 -26.57 11.50
C SER A 67 6.02 -27.86 12.29
N ASP A 68 5.15 -27.81 13.30
CA ASP A 68 4.95 -28.83 14.33
C ASP A 68 3.64 -29.62 14.18
N THR A 69 2.65 -29.04 13.47
CA THR A 69 1.31 -29.61 13.31
C THR A 69 0.77 -29.34 11.90
N GLU A 70 -0.10 -30.23 11.41
CA GLU A 70 -0.82 -30.13 10.13
C GLU A 70 -1.86 -29.01 10.05
N ALA A 71 -1.36 -27.78 10.09
CA ALA A 71 -2.12 -26.54 9.98
C ALA A 71 -1.37 -25.51 9.13
N TRP A 72 -2.13 -24.69 8.39
CA TRP A 72 -1.58 -23.66 7.51
C TRP A 72 -2.64 -22.66 7.07
N VAL A 73 -2.19 -21.48 6.65
CA VAL A 73 -3.05 -20.46 6.03
C VAL A 73 -3.25 -20.78 4.55
N THR A 74 -4.51 -20.89 4.11
CA THR A 74 -4.89 -21.20 2.72
C THR A 74 -5.22 -19.96 1.91
N LYS A 75 -5.67 -18.88 2.56
CA LYS A 75 -5.95 -17.59 1.94
C LYS A 75 -5.53 -16.47 2.87
N TYR A 76 -4.97 -15.41 2.33
CA TYR A 76 -4.61 -14.23 3.11
C TYR A 76 -4.66 -12.96 2.26
N ALA A 77 -4.75 -11.82 2.92
CA ALA A 77 -4.54 -10.51 2.32
C ALA A 77 -3.28 -9.87 2.89
N VAL A 78 -2.61 -9.04 2.09
CA VAL A 78 -1.46 -8.25 2.52
C VAL A 78 -1.87 -6.79 2.60
N TYR A 79 -1.54 -6.18 3.73
CA TYR A 79 -1.72 -4.76 3.98
C TYR A 79 -0.36 -4.11 4.20
N TYR A 80 -0.22 -2.86 3.80
CA TYR A 80 1.00 -2.10 3.96
C TYR A 80 0.71 -0.70 4.49
N SER A 81 1.71 -0.08 5.10
CA SER A 81 1.61 1.26 5.67
C SER A 81 2.99 1.93 5.73
N THR A 82 3.03 3.25 5.66
CA THR A 82 4.23 4.07 5.88
C THR A 82 4.24 4.74 7.25
N ASP A 83 3.07 4.94 7.87
CA ASP A 83 2.87 5.65 9.14
C ASP A 83 2.60 4.70 10.33
N GLY A 84 2.25 3.44 10.07
CA GLY A 84 1.87 2.45 11.08
C GLY A 84 0.47 2.66 11.66
N ILE A 85 -0.32 3.58 11.09
CA ILE A 85 -1.68 3.93 11.52
C ILE A 85 -2.67 3.57 10.40
N SER A 86 -2.38 4.03 9.19
CA SER A 86 -3.21 3.85 8.00
C SER A 86 -2.69 2.66 7.19
N PHE A 87 -3.42 1.55 7.22
CA PHE A 87 -3.07 0.34 6.47
C PHE A 87 -3.91 0.21 5.20
N HIS A 88 -3.24 0.05 4.07
CA HIS A 88 -3.85 -0.12 2.76
C HIS A 88 -3.64 -1.55 2.24
N PRO A 89 -4.66 -2.20 1.66
CA PRO A 89 -4.49 -3.52 1.06
C PRO A 89 -3.71 -3.41 -0.25
N VAL A 90 -2.93 -4.44 -0.57
CA VAL A 90 -2.38 -4.60 -1.93
C VAL A 90 -3.54 -4.76 -2.93
N LEU A 91 -3.56 -3.93 -3.97
CA LEU A 91 -4.64 -3.88 -4.95
C LEU A 91 -4.29 -4.64 -6.24
N GLY A 92 -5.31 -5.27 -6.83
CA GLY A 92 -5.25 -5.89 -8.14
C GLY A 92 -5.36 -4.87 -9.26
N ALA A 93 -5.21 -5.35 -10.50
CA ALA A 93 -5.41 -4.54 -11.70
C ALA A 93 -6.84 -3.95 -11.82
N ASP A 94 -7.81 -4.51 -11.09
CA ASP A 94 -9.19 -4.05 -11.00
C ASP A 94 -9.44 -3.06 -9.83
N ASN A 95 -8.38 -2.56 -9.18
CA ASN A 95 -8.42 -1.71 -7.99
C ASN A 95 -9.15 -2.33 -6.79
N LYS A 96 -9.20 -3.66 -6.69
CA LYS A 96 -9.78 -4.36 -5.54
C LYS A 96 -8.68 -5.01 -4.68
N PRO A 97 -8.91 -5.17 -3.37
CA PRO A 97 -8.01 -5.91 -2.50
C PRO A 97 -7.75 -7.32 -3.03
N ILE A 98 -6.47 -7.69 -3.17
CA ILE A 98 -6.09 -9.03 -3.59
C ILE A 98 -6.22 -10.00 -2.42
N VAL A 99 -6.85 -11.13 -2.67
CA VAL A 99 -6.78 -12.32 -1.79
C VAL A 99 -5.78 -13.29 -2.42
N PHE A 100 -4.64 -13.45 -1.76
CA PHE A 100 -3.60 -14.37 -2.19
C PHE A 100 -3.96 -15.81 -1.81
N SER A 101 -3.62 -16.74 -2.69
CA SER A 101 -3.66 -18.17 -2.39
C SER A 101 -2.41 -18.55 -1.60
N GLY A 102 -2.61 -19.04 -0.38
CA GLY A 102 -1.55 -19.45 0.52
C GLY A 102 -1.12 -20.90 0.32
N ASN A 103 -0.89 -21.59 1.43
CA ASN A 103 -0.30 -22.91 1.44
C ASN A 103 -1.35 -24.02 1.28
N SER A 104 -0.91 -25.15 0.73
CA SER A 104 -1.67 -26.40 0.64
C SER A 104 -1.16 -27.47 1.61
N ASP A 105 -0.03 -27.21 2.28
CA ASP A 105 0.60 -28.10 3.23
C ASP A 105 1.46 -27.30 4.25
N GLN A 106 2.10 -28.01 5.18
CA GLN A 106 2.93 -27.44 6.24
C GLN A 106 4.30 -26.92 5.78
N PHE A 107 4.91 -27.55 4.77
CA PHE A 107 6.35 -27.50 4.53
C PHE A 107 6.75 -26.80 3.24
N THR A 108 5.88 -26.73 2.25
CA THR A 108 6.16 -26.15 0.93
C THR A 108 6.01 -24.63 0.99
N PRO A 109 7.08 -23.85 0.77
CA PRO A 109 6.96 -22.40 0.67
C PRO A 109 6.22 -22.02 -0.61
N VAL A 110 5.23 -21.13 -0.49
CA VAL A 110 4.45 -20.58 -1.59
C VAL A 110 4.83 -19.12 -1.76
N LYS A 111 5.18 -18.73 -3.00
CA LYS A 111 5.61 -17.37 -3.33
C LYS A 111 4.46 -16.65 -4.03
N ASN A 112 4.13 -15.46 -3.57
CA ASN A 112 3.12 -14.60 -4.17
C ASN A 112 3.71 -13.20 -4.37
N PHE A 113 3.82 -12.78 -5.64
CA PHE A 113 4.26 -11.44 -6.01
C PHE A 113 3.08 -10.49 -6.13
N PHE A 114 3.31 -9.23 -5.81
CA PHE A 114 2.34 -8.16 -6.01
C PHE A 114 2.31 -7.77 -7.49
N PRO A 115 1.19 -7.22 -8.01
CA PRO A 115 1.14 -6.74 -9.40
C PRO A 115 2.17 -5.64 -9.70
N GLY A 116 2.52 -4.85 -8.69
CA GLY A 116 3.60 -3.88 -8.70
C GLY A 116 4.22 -3.76 -7.31
N PRO A 117 5.43 -3.20 -7.21
CA PRO A 117 6.06 -2.94 -5.93
C PRO A 117 5.30 -1.87 -5.12
N GLU A 118 5.21 -2.06 -3.81
CA GLU A 118 4.58 -1.14 -2.88
C GLU A 118 5.62 -0.53 -1.93
N ILE A 119 5.57 0.79 -1.73
CA ILE A 119 6.44 1.47 -0.76
C ILE A 119 5.83 1.33 0.64
N ALA A 120 6.51 0.62 1.53
CA ALA A 120 6.00 0.28 2.85
C ALA A 120 7.10 0.34 3.92
N ARG A 121 6.75 0.88 5.09
CA ARG A 121 7.53 0.68 6.33
C ARG A 121 6.97 -0.48 7.15
N PHE A 122 5.66 -0.64 7.15
CA PHE A 122 4.96 -1.73 7.82
C PHE A 122 4.29 -2.62 6.78
N VAL A 123 4.43 -3.93 6.95
CA VAL A 123 3.70 -4.92 6.16
C VAL A 123 2.98 -5.86 7.10
N GLN A 124 1.69 -6.07 6.87
CA GLN A 124 0.78 -6.93 7.63
C GLN A 124 0.26 -8.05 6.73
N ILE A 125 0.43 -9.30 7.18
CA ILE A 125 -0.21 -10.47 6.57
C ILE A 125 -1.42 -10.83 7.42
N ARG A 126 -2.61 -10.82 6.82
CA ARG A 126 -3.88 -11.11 7.48
C ARG A 126 -4.48 -12.42 6.93
N PRO A 127 -4.49 -13.50 7.72
CA PRO A 127 -5.15 -14.75 7.33
C PRO A 127 -6.65 -14.54 7.12
N LEU A 128 -7.18 -15.09 6.02
CA LEU A 128 -8.61 -15.04 5.66
C LEU A 128 -9.25 -16.44 5.56
N GLY A 129 -8.40 -17.46 5.46
CA GLY A 129 -8.79 -18.86 5.44
C GLY A 129 -7.61 -19.73 5.82
N PHE A 130 -7.87 -20.82 6.51
CA PHE A 130 -6.85 -21.72 7.07
C PHE A 130 -7.36 -23.15 7.16
N HIS A 131 -6.42 -24.09 7.17
CA HIS A 131 -6.68 -25.51 7.39
C HIS A 131 -6.36 -25.85 8.85
N LYS A 132 -7.37 -26.36 9.58
CA LYS A 132 -7.37 -26.65 11.02
C LYS A 132 -7.14 -25.43 11.94
N SER A 133 -6.05 -24.70 11.79
CA SER A 133 -5.74 -23.50 12.56
C SER A 133 -4.84 -22.54 11.80
N VAL A 134 -4.76 -21.28 12.26
CA VAL A 134 -3.81 -20.31 11.74
C VAL A 134 -2.41 -20.68 12.22
N GLY A 135 -1.48 -20.84 11.27
CA GLY A 135 -0.08 -21.07 11.54
C GLY A 135 0.73 -20.63 10.33
N LEU A 136 1.71 -19.75 10.53
CA LEU A 136 2.43 -19.12 9.44
C LEU A 136 3.92 -18.98 9.74
N ARG A 137 4.71 -19.32 8.73
CA ARG A 137 6.08 -18.86 8.54
C ARG A 137 6.11 -18.02 7.27
N PHE A 138 6.82 -16.91 7.25
CA PHE A 138 6.81 -16.01 6.12
C PHE A 138 8.14 -15.31 5.88
N ASP A 139 8.31 -14.85 4.65
CA ASP A 139 9.36 -13.95 4.20
C ASP A 139 8.79 -12.90 3.25
N LEU A 140 9.50 -11.82 2.99
CA LEU A 140 9.09 -10.72 2.13
C LEU A 140 10.13 -10.51 1.03
N TYR A 141 9.68 -10.19 -0.18
CA TYR A 141 10.54 -9.77 -1.28
C TYR A 141 10.56 -8.25 -1.38
N GLY A 142 11.73 -7.68 -1.67
CA GLY A 142 11.90 -6.25 -1.81
C GLY A 142 13.37 -5.84 -1.98
N CYS A 143 13.59 -4.55 -2.19
CA CYS A 143 14.91 -3.94 -2.34
C CYS A 143 15.52 -3.61 -0.96
N ASP A 144 16.83 -3.77 -0.82
CA ASP A 144 17.61 -3.54 0.42
C ASP A 144 18.00 -2.08 0.65
N THR A 145 17.69 -1.20 -0.30
CA THR A 145 17.84 0.24 -0.16
C THR A 145 16.51 0.86 0.25
N PRO A 146 16.49 1.72 1.29
CA PRO A 146 15.30 2.49 1.64
C PRO A 146 14.80 3.27 0.44
N SER A 147 13.50 3.23 0.18
CA SER A 147 12.89 4.06 -0.85
C SER A 147 12.71 5.47 -0.30
N PRO A 148 13.10 6.53 -1.03
CA PRO A 148 12.62 7.85 -0.68
C PRO A 148 11.09 7.82 -0.69
N LEU A 149 10.46 8.31 0.37
CA LEU A 149 9.02 8.56 0.30
C LEU A 149 8.81 9.55 -0.84
N PRO A 150 7.78 9.37 -1.69
CA PRO A 150 7.38 10.45 -2.57
C PRO A 150 7.21 11.70 -1.69
N PRO A 151 7.72 12.87 -2.12
CA PRO A 151 7.52 14.08 -1.35
C PRO A 151 6.03 14.18 -1.10
N THR A 152 5.63 14.12 0.18
CA THR A 152 4.30 14.52 0.59
C THR A 152 4.21 15.94 0.06
N PHE A 153 3.50 16.16 -1.05
CA PHE A 153 3.01 17.49 -1.33
C PHE A 153 2.24 17.80 -0.07
N ALA A 154 2.85 18.61 0.82
CA ALA A 154 2.15 19.18 1.94
C ALA A 154 0.88 19.70 1.29
N GLN A 155 -0.26 19.09 1.64
CA GLN A 155 -1.54 19.60 1.19
C GLN A 155 -1.47 21.05 1.62
N GLY A 156 -1.29 21.92 0.63
CA GLY A 156 -1.03 23.32 0.89
C GLY A 156 -2.10 23.73 1.86
N THR A 157 -1.70 24.26 3.02
CA THR A 157 -2.60 24.88 3.99
C THR A 157 -3.71 25.53 3.17
N PRO A 158 -4.99 25.14 3.33
CA PRO A 158 -6.03 25.71 2.49
C PRO A 158 -5.92 27.22 2.66
N THR A 159 -5.41 27.88 1.62
CA THR A 159 -5.29 29.33 1.63
C THR A 159 -6.74 29.78 1.77
N PRO A 160 -7.09 30.56 2.81
CA PRO A 160 -8.45 31.01 2.98
C PRO A 160 -8.90 31.61 1.66
N ALA A 161 -9.96 31.06 1.08
CA ALA A 161 -10.52 31.60 -0.14
C ALA A 161 -10.73 33.10 0.08
N PRO A 162 -10.25 33.99 -0.82
CA PRO A 162 -10.55 35.41 -0.70
C PRO A 162 -12.08 35.57 -0.58
N PRO A 163 -12.58 36.46 0.29
CA PRO A 163 -14.01 36.69 0.39
C PRO A 163 -14.55 37.07 -1.00
N LEU A 164 -15.61 36.37 -1.41
CA LEU A 164 -16.27 36.58 -2.69
C LEU A 164 -16.68 38.06 -2.79
N PRO A 165 -16.39 38.78 -3.89
CA PRO A 165 -16.85 40.15 -4.04
C PRO A 165 -18.39 40.17 -4.08
N SER A 166 -18.98 40.78 -3.05
CA SER A 166 -20.41 41.10 -2.99
C SER A 166 -20.73 42.19 -3.99
N GLY A 167 -21.07 41.82 -5.22
CA GLY A 167 -21.64 42.77 -6.17
C GLY A 167 -21.47 42.38 -7.63
N GLY A 168 -22.56 41.94 -8.24
CA GLY A 168 -22.65 41.82 -9.69
C GLY A 168 -23.55 40.67 -10.10
N THR A 169 -24.84 40.95 -10.31
CA THR A 169 -25.78 40.02 -10.94
C THR A 169 -25.23 39.58 -12.30
N PRO A 170 -25.11 38.27 -12.61
CA PRO A 170 -24.63 37.84 -13.91
C PRO A 170 -25.69 38.16 -14.98
N SER A 171 -25.34 39.02 -15.94
CA SER A 171 -26.11 39.10 -17.18
C SER A 171 -25.94 37.79 -17.94
N THR A 172 -27.05 37.26 -18.44
CA THR A 172 -27.16 36.03 -19.21
C THR A 172 -26.31 36.07 -20.48
N ARG A 173 -25.12 35.45 -20.42
CA ARG A 173 -24.49 34.70 -21.52
C ARG A 173 -23.13 34.11 -21.08
N GLY A 174 -23.03 32.78 -21.06
CA GLY A 174 -21.77 32.03 -20.99
C GLY A 174 -21.50 31.37 -19.63
N CYS A 175 -21.78 30.08 -19.52
CA CYS A 175 -21.34 29.26 -18.38
C CYS A 175 -19.82 29.10 -18.40
N GLN A 176 -19.14 29.47 -17.31
CA GLN A 176 -17.76 29.05 -17.03
C GLN A 176 -17.77 28.17 -15.78
N PHE A 177 -17.41 26.89 -15.96
CA PHE A 177 -17.11 25.97 -14.88
C PHE A 177 -15.64 26.12 -14.49
N TRP A 178 -15.36 26.18 -13.18
CA TRP A 178 -14.00 26.02 -12.66
C TRP A 178 -13.75 24.53 -12.45
N SER A 179 -12.65 24.00 -13.00
CA SER A 179 -12.14 22.66 -12.66
C SER A 179 -10.80 22.78 -11.92
N PRO A 180 -10.47 21.87 -10.99
CA PRO A 180 -9.22 21.92 -10.24
C PRO A 180 -8.00 21.52 -11.09
N TRP A 181 -6.85 22.07 -10.73
CA TRP A 181 -5.58 22.06 -11.46
C TRP A 181 -5.05 20.65 -11.80
N VAL A 182 -4.66 20.43 -13.06
CA VAL A 182 -3.84 19.29 -13.50
C VAL A 182 -2.40 19.78 -13.71
N SER A 183 -1.45 19.22 -12.96
CA SER A 183 -0.02 19.46 -13.14
C SER A 183 0.52 18.56 -14.26
N ASN A 184 0.93 19.16 -15.38
CA ASN A 184 1.66 18.47 -16.44
C ASN A 184 3.04 19.11 -16.63
N SER A 185 4.06 18.57 -15.99
CA SER A 185 5.41 18.59 -16.57
C SER A 185 6.35 17.55 -15.96
N VAL A 186 7.08 16.92 -16.88
CA VAL A 186 8.25 16.03 -16.71
C VAL A 186 9.42 16.85 -16.15
N PRO A 187 10.28 16.30 -15.27
CA PRO A 187 11.37 17.07 -14.67
C PRO A 187 12.54 17.26 -15.64
N ASP A 188 13.00 18.50 -15.81
CA ASP A 188 14.35 18.80 -16.28
C ASP A 188 15.20 19.30 -15.10
N GLN A 189 16.46 18.90 -15.09
CA GLN A 189 17.33 18.77 -13.92
C GLN A 189 18.31 19.93 -13.73
N TYR A 190 18.10 21.06 -14.42
CA TYR A 190 18.98 22.23 -14.31
C TYR A 190 18.24 23.55 -14.56
N ALA A 191 17.50 24.06 -13.56
CA ALA A 191 17.23 25.50 -13.44
C ALA A 191 16.68 25.82 -12.05
N GLY A 192 17.52 26.36 -11.18
CA GLY A 192 17.04 27.20 -10.08
C GLY A 192 16.88 28.61 -10.63
N GLU A 193 15.64 29.06 -10.83
CA GLU A 193 15.30 30.48 -10.88
C GLU A 193 13.79 30.70 -10.67
N LEU A 194 13.47 31.75 -9.93
CA LEU A 194 12.12 32.19 -9.61
C LEU A 194 11.47 32.88 -10.83
N GLU A 195 10.13 32.80 -10.85
CA GLU A 195 9.18 33.54 -11.69
C GLU A 195 9.08 33.05 -13.16
N MET A 196 7.94 33.06 -13.86
CA MET A 196 6.75 33.90 -13.74
C MET A 196 5.60 33.23 -14.54
N PHE A 197 4.40 33.08 -13.94
CA PHE A 197 3.23 32.52 -14.62
C PHE A 197 2.59 33.55 -15.55
N PHE A 198 2.52 33.25 -16.85
CA PHE A 198 1.64 33.97 -17.78
C PHE A 198 0.46 33.09 -18.17
N GLN A 199 -0.76 33.58 -17.90
CA GLN A 199 -2.01 32.95 -18.31
C GLN A 199 -2.54 33.70 -19.53
N THR A 200 -2.51 33.09 -20.72
CA THR A 200 -3.26 33.60 -21.88
C THR A 200 -4.65 32.98 -21.88
N PRO A 201 -5.74 33.76 -21.81
CA PRO A 201 -7.09 33.23 -21.95
C PRO A 201 -7.44 33.10 -23.43
N MET A 202 -8.06 32.01 -23.84
CA MET A 202 -8.92 32.01 -25.04
C MET A 202 -10.26 31.37 -24.75
N VAL A 203 -11.24 32.04 -25.36
CA VAL A 203 -12.66 32.09 -25.04
C VAL A 203 -13.41 30.95 -25.73
N THR A 204 -14.43 30.44 -25.05
CA THR A 204 -15.40 29.46 -25.53
C THR A 204 -16.52 30.11 -26.35
N SER A 205 -16.97 29.44 -27.41
CA SER A 205 -18.36 29.36 -27.93
C SER A 205 -18.34 28.46 -29.18
N ALA A 206 -19.31 27.63 -29.53
CA ALA A 206 -20.76 27.68 -29.31
C ALA A 206 -21.42 26.29 -29.49
N CYS A 207 -22.69 26.22 -29.10
CA CYS A 207 -23.60 25.07 -29.17
C CYS A 207 -23.94 24.57 -30.60
N THR A 208 -24.23 23.26 -30.69
CA THR A 208 -25.29 22.55 -31.46
C THR A 208 -25.62 22.98 -32.90
N GLN A 209 -25.36 22.09 -33.88
CA GLN A 209 -26.37 21.40 -34.73
C GLN A 209 -25.71 20.54 -35.82
N ASP A 210 -26.32 19.39 -36.12
CA ASP A 210 -26.06 18.57 -37.31
C ASP A 210 -26.29 19.36 -38.61
N PHE A 211 -25.43 19.14 -39.62
CA PHE A 211 -25.81 18.98 -41.03
C PHE A 211 -24.65 18.39 -41.84
N VAL A 212 -24.94 17.34 -42.62
CA VAL A 212 -24.11 16.84 -43.73
C VAL A 212 -24.43 17.66 -44.97
N ILE A 213 -23.43 18.25 -45.65
CA ILE A 213 -23.28 18.30 -47.14
C ILE A 213 -21.81 18.60 -47.47
N GLY A 214 -21.19 17.78 -48.32
CA GLY A 214 -19.86 17.98 -48.90
C GLY A 214 -19.13 16.68 -49.16
#